data_AF-A0A2D4HGW6-F1
#
_entry.id   AF-A0A2D4HGW6-F1
#
_cell.length_a   1.000
_cell.length_b   1.000
_cell.length_c   1.000
_cell.angle_alpha   90.00
_cell.angle_beta   90.00
_cell.angle_gamma   90.00
#
_symmetry.space_group_name_H-M   'P 1'
#
loop_
_entity.id
_entity.type
_entity.pdbx_description
1 polymer ?
#
loop_
_entity_poly.entity_id
_entity_poly.type
_entity_poly.pdbx_seq_one_letter_code
_entity_poly.pdbx_strand_id
1 'polypeptide(L)'
;MTESVMKLQRVQLKCKNLHEYLRGLSPGILDRLYNHPATCLAVLRELPGLAKNYVMRMLFLEQPLRQAAVALWVKKEYVKEQEESSDILLGLRLWHTQFLPGGLEGIVLNPIFKENLRIALLGGGKAWSDDT
;
A
#
# COMPACT_ATOMS: atom_id res chain seq x y z
N MET A 1 -29.32 -34.80 32.51
CA MET A 1 -28.92 -34.60 31.11
C MET A 1 -29.44 -33.24 30.68
N THR A 2 -28.57 -32.23 30.65
CA THR A 2 -28.91 -30.88 30.14
C THR A 2 -28.13 -30.66 28.86
N GLU A 3 -28.82 -30.67 27.73
CA GLU A 3 -28.27 -30.37 26.41
C GLU A 3 -27.89 -28.89 26.33
N SER A 4 -26.60 -28.62 26.12
CA SER A 4 -26.09 -27.28 25.85
C SER A 4 -26.22 -26.98 24.35
N VAL A 5 -27.27 -26.26 23.98
CA VAL A 5 -27.48 -25.78 22.60
C VAL A 5 -26.43 -24.72 22.26
N MET A 6 -25.49 -25.04 21.37
CA MET A 6 -24.56 -24.06 20.80
C MET A 6 -25.33 -23.04 19.94
N LYS A 7 -25.46 -21.81 20.42
CA LYS A 7 -25.96 -20.68 19.62
C LYS A 7 -24.96 -20.37 18.51
N LEU A 8 -25.27 -20.72 17.27
CA LEU A 8 -24.56 -20.19 16.10
C LEU A 8 -24.77 -18.66 16.07
N GLN A 9 -23.71 -17.90 16.39
CA GLN A 9 -23.69 -16.47 16.11
C GLN A 9 -23.76 -16.27 14.60
N ARG A 10 -24.85 -15.67 14.11
CA ARG A 10 -24.96 -15.22 12.72
C ARG A 10 -23.93 -14.11 12.48
N VAL A 11 -22.79 -14.46 11.89
CA VAL A 11 -21.82 -13.49 11.41
C VAL A 11 -22.42 -12.82 10.16
N GLN A 12 -22.69 -11.51 10.23
CA GLN A 12 -23.09 -10.75 9.04
C GLN A 12 -21.89 -10.65 8.09
N LEU A 13 -22.03 -11.22 6.89
CA LEU A 13 -21.07 -11.06 5.81
C LEU A 13 -21.05 -9.59 5.37
N LYS A 14 -19.93 -8.90 5.58
CA LYS A 14 -19.70 -7.56 5.07
C LYS A 14 -18.96 -7.64 3.74
N CYS A 15 -19.60 -7.23 2.65
CA CYS A 15 -18.94 -7.05 1.37
C CYS A 15 -17.99 -5.85 1.48
N LYS A 16 -16.71 -6.05 1.18
CA LYS A 16 -15.69 -5.00 1.13
C LYS A 16 -14.98 -5.08 -0.21
N ASN A 17 -14.64 -3.92 -0.79
CA ASN A 17 -13.68 -3.90 -1.89
C ASN A 17 -12.25 -4.16 -1.37
N LEU A 18 -11.29 -4.36 -2.28
CA LEU A 18 -9.91 -4.67 -1.89
C LEU A 18 -9.31 -3.61 -0.96
N HIS A 19 -9.49 -2.33 -1.29
CA HIS A 19 -8.93 -1.23 -0.48
C HIS A 19 -9.50 -1.22 0.94
N GLU A 20 -10.81 -1.36 1.09
CA GLU A 20 -11.49 -1.41 2.40
C GLU A 20 -11.09 -2.64 3.21
N TYR A 21 -10.86 -3.77 2.55
CA TYR A 21 -10.36 -4.97 3.22
C TYR A 21 -8.94 -4.74 3.74
N LEU A 22 -8.01 -4.30 2.88
CA LEU A 22 -6.61 -4.10 3.22
C LEU A 22 -6.42 -3.05 4.31
N ARG A 23 -7.14 -1.92 4.26
CA ARG A 23 -7.09 -0.89 5.33
C ARG A 23 -7.54 -1.42 6.69
N GLY A 24 -8.37 -2.46 6.73
CA GLY A 24 -8.84 -3.08 7.96
C GLY A 24 -7.86 -4.09 8.58
N LEU A 25 -6.76 -4.41 7.88
CA LEU A 25 -5.76 -5.36 8.36
C LEU A 25 -4.74 -4.68 9.26
N SER A 26 -4.14 -5.46 10.17
CA SER A 26 -3.05 -4.96 11.00
C SER A 26 -1.79 -4.70 10.16
N PRO A 27 -0.91 -3.77 10.59
CA PRO A 27 0.37 -3.50 9.93
C PRO A 27 1.19 -4.77 9.65
N GLY A 28 1.30 -5.67 10.63
CA GLY A 28 2.09 -6.90 10.47
C GLY A 28 1.51 -7.89 9.45
N ILE A 29 0.19 -7.88 9.23
CA ILE A 29 -0.44 -8.67 8.16
C ILE A 29 -0.14 -8.02 6.80
N LEU A 30 -0.23 -6.69 6.70
CA LEU A 30 0.09 -5.97 5.46
C LEU A 30 1.56 -6.14 5.07
N ASP A 31 2.48 -6.08 6.02
CA ASP A 31 3.91 -6.29 5.75
C ASP A 31 4.18 -7.71 5.23
N ARG A 32 3.50 -8.74 5.76
CA ARG A 32 3.57 -10.11 5.24
C ARG A 32 2.98 -10.21 3.83
N LEU A 33 1.84 -9.56 3.59
CA LEU A 33 1.20 -9.53 2.27
C LEU A 33 2.09 -8.86 1.23
N TYR A 34 2.73 -7.74 1.57
CA TYR A 34 3.65 -7.01 0.70
C TYR A 34 5.01 -7.68 0.53
N ASN A 35 5.30 -8.74 1.29
CA ASN A 35 6.50 -9.56 1.09
C ASN A 35 6.37 -10.53 -0.09
N HIS A 36 5.25 -10.48 -0.84
CA HIS A 36 5.02 -11.27 -2.04
C HIS A 36 4.87 -10.35 -3.27
N PRO A 37 5.74 -10.48 -4.30
CA PRO A 37 5.69 -9.65 -5.50
C PRO A 37 4.33 -9.63 -6.20
N ALA A 38 3.66 -10.78 -6.30
CA ALA A 38 2.34 -10.89 -6.91
C ALA A 38 1.27 -10.03 -6.19
N THR A 39 1.32 -9.97 -4.86
CA THR A 39 0.41 -9.15 -4.06
C THR A 39 0.70 -7.67 -4.27
N CYS A 40 1.98 -7.27 -4.30
CA CYS A 40 2.35 -5.88 -4.58
C CYS A 40 1.86 -5.42 -5.95
N LEU A 41 1.98 -6.27 -6.98
CA LEU A 41 1.48 -5.99 -8.32
C LEU A 41 -0.05 -5.91 -8.36
N ALA A 42 -0.75 -6.80 -7.63
CA ALA A 42 -2.20 -6.75 -7.52
C ALA A 42 -2.66 -5.43 -6.89
N VAL A 43 -2.03 -5.00 -5.79
CA VAL A 43 -2.36 -3.72 -5.14
C VAL A 43 -2.06 -2.54 -6.06
N LEU A 44 -0.90 -2.52 -6.74
CA LEU A 44 -0.59 -1.48 -7.72
C LEU A 44 -1.68 -1.38 -8.79
N ARG A 45 -2.20 -2.50 -9.30
CA ARG A 45 -3.24 -2.53 -10.35
C ARG A 45 -4.58 -1.95 -9.89
N GLU A 46 -4.91 -2.05 -8.61
CA GLU A 46 -6.18 -1.55 -8.05
C GLU A 46 -6.12 -0.07 -7.66
N LEU A 47 -4.94 0.53 -7.55
CA LEU A 47 -4.79 1.95 -7.21
C LEU A 47 -5.44 2.88 -8.26
N PRO A 48 -5.96 4.06 -7.84
CA PRO A 48 -6.34 5.12 -8.76
C PRO A 48 -5.15 5.58 -9.63
N GLY A 49 -5.45 6.16 -10.80
CA GLY A 49 -4.42 6.58 -11.76
C GLY A 49 -3.34 7.50 -11.18
N LEU A 50 -3.73 8.49 -10.36
CA LEU A 50 -2.79 9.42 -9.74
C LEU A 50 -1.91 8.73 -8.67
N ALA A 51 -2.50 7.90 -7.81
CA ALA A 51 -1.75 7.11 -6.83
C ALA A 51 -0.74 6.14 -7.49
N LYS A 52 -1.12 5.49 -8.60
CA LYS A 52 -0.20 4.67 -9.41
C LYS A 52 1.00 5.49 -9.90
N ASN A 53 0.74 6.70 -10.43
CA ASN A 53 1.79 7.58 -10.92
C ASN A 53 2.78 7.97 -9.82
N TYR A 54 2.30 8.23 -8.60
CA TYR A 54 3.18 8.51 -7.46
C TYR A 54 4.08 7.32 -7.13
N VAL A 55 3.50 6.12 -7.00
CA VAL A 55 4.27 4.90 -6.75
C VAL A 55 5.34 4.69 -7.82
N MET A 56 4.96 4.79 -9.10
CA MET A 56 5.90 4.58 -10.22
C MET A 56 7.02 5.62 -10.26
N ARG A 57 6.73 6.90 -10.00
CA ARG A 57 7.75 7.96 -9.94
C ARG A 57 8.73 7.77 -8.79
N MET A 58 8.25 7.23 -7.66
CA MET A 58 9.06 7.02 -6.46
C MET A 58 9.75 5.66 -6.40
N LEU A 59 9.41 4.72 -7.30
CA LEU A 59 9.88 3.33 -7.27
C LEU A 59 11.40 3.22 -7.24
N PHE A 60 12.11 4.13 -7.89
CA PHE A 60 13.58 4.13 -7.98
C PHE A 60 14.26 5.22 -7.14
N LEU A 61 13.52 6.04 -6.39
CA LEU A 61 14.11 7.05 -5.52
C LEU A 61 14.75 6.40 -4.30
N GLU A 62 16.04 6.63 -4.07
CA GLU A 62 16.73 6.11 -2.89
C GLU A 62 16.51 6.98 -1.64
N GLN A 63 16.34 8.28 -1.85
CA GLN A 63 16.16 9.27 -0.80
C GLN A 63 14.68 9.65 -0.64
N PRO A 64 14.22 10.02 0.58
CA PRO A 64 12.86 10.50 0.77
C PRO A 64 12.63 11.79 -0.02
N LEU A 65 11.48 11.86 -0.67
CA LEU A 65 11.10 13.00 -1.50
C LEU A 65 10.40 14.04 -0.65
N ARG A 66 10.82 15.31 -0.70
CA ARG A 66 10.15 16.39 0.05
C ARG A 66 8.67 16.47 -0.31
N GLN A 67 7.80 16.61 0.70
CA GLN A 67 6.35 16.71 0.47
C GLN A 67 5.98 17.89 -0.45
N ALA A 68 6.67 19.02 -0.35
CA ALA A 68 6.48 20.15 -1.24
C ALA A 68 6.75 19.81 -2.72
N ALA A 69 7.67 18.90 -3.02
CA ALA A 69 7.93 18.47 -4.39
C ALA A 69 6.79 17.59 -4.94
N VAL A 70 6.19 16.76 -4.09
CA VAL A 70 5.00 15.96 -4.44
C VAL A 70 3.79 16.86 -4.69
N ALA A 71 3.61 17.91 -3.87
CA ALA A 71 2.57 18.93 -4.06
C ALA A 71 2.63 19.60 -5.44
N LEU A 72 3.82 19.75 -6.02
CA LEU A 72 4.03 20.37 -7.33
C LEU A 72 3.77 19.43 -8.52
N TRP A 73 3.53 18.13 -8.30
CA TRP A 73 3.24 17.19 -9.39
C TRP A 73 1.85 17.32 -9.98
N VAL A 74 0.96 18.00 -9.28
CA VAL A 74 -0.45 18.16 -9.65
C VAL A 74 -0.75 19.65 -9.70
N LYS A 75 -1.57 20.07 -10.67
CA LYS A 75 -2.01 21.46 -10.78
C LYS A 75 -2.95 21.78 -9.61
N LYS A 76 -2.97 23.04 -9.19
CA LYS A 76 -3.79 23.52 -8.06
C LYS A 76 -5.29 23.22 -8.19
N GLU A 77 -5.79 23.09 -9.43
CA GLU A 77 -7.17 22.74 -9.76
C GLU A 77 -7.55 21.28 -9.39
N TYR A 78 -6.57 20.39 -9.15
CA TYR A 78 -6.79 18.98 -8.81
C TYR A 78 -6.23 18.59 -7.42
N VAL A 79 -6.20 19.54 -6.48
CA VAL A 79 -5.68 19.30 -5.12
C VAL A 79 -6.49 18.24 -4.38
N LYS A 80 -7.81 18.17 -4.62
CA LYS A 80 -8.68 17.20 -3.97
C LYS A 80 -8.32 15.76 -4.36
N GLU A 81 -8.09 15.51 -5.66
CA GLU A 81 -7.68 14.21 -6.18
C GLU A 81 -6.29 13.81 -5.67
N GLN A 82 -5.42 14.81 -5.46
CA GLN A 82 -4.12 14.62 -4.84
C GLN A 82 -4.23 14.20 -3.37
N GLU A 83 -5.08 14.86 -2.59
CA GLU A 83 -5.36 14.49 -1.19
C GLU A 83 -5.96 13.08 -1.12
N GLU A 84 -6.98 12.79 -1.92
CA GLU A 84 -7.62 11.47 -1.99
C GLU A 84 -6.61 10.36 -2.35
N SER A 85 -5.75 10.61 -3.34
CA SER A 85 -4.69 9.66 -3.72
C SER A 85 -3.68 9.46 -2.60
N SER A 86 -3.37 10.53 -1.86
CA SER A 86 -2.43 10.48 -0.75
C SER A 86 -2.99 9.69 0.43
N ASP A 87 -4.25 9.89 0.76
CA ASP A 87 -4.99 9.17 1.79
C ASP A 87 -5.09 7.68 1.48
N ILE A 88 -5.30 7.32 0.22
CA ILE A 88 -5.32 5.92 -0.21
C ILE A 88 -3.96 5.27 0.02
N LEU A 89 -2.88 5.92 -0.41
CA LEU A 89 -1.52 5.39 -0.26
C LEU A 89 -1.08 5.31 1.21
N LEU A 90 -1.48 6.27 2.05
CA LEU A 90 -1.26 6.25 3.50
C LEU A 90 -2.07 5.13 4.16
N GLY A 91 -3.35 5.03 3.84
CA GLY A 91 -4.25 4.02 4.42
C GLY A 91 -3.85 2.59 4.06
N LEU A 92 -3.30 2.38 2.87
CA LEU A 92 -2.73 1.10 2.45
C LEU A 92 -1.29 0.90 2.92
N ARG A 93 -0.69 1.84 3.65
CA ARG A 93 0.71 1.78 4.12
C ARG A 93 1.72 1.52 2.99
N LEU A 94 1.43 2.01 1.78
CA LEU A 94 2.31 1.90 0.62
C LEU A 94 3.41 2.95 0.64
N TRP A 95 3.17 4.05 1.35
CA TRP A 95 4.16 5.06 1.66
C TRP A 95 3.98 5.60 3.08
N HIS A 96 4.97 6.33 3.58
CA HIS A 96 4.92 6.97 4.88
C HIS A 96 5.74 8.26 4.90
N THR A 97 5.42 9.13 5.86
CA THR A 97 6.19 10.34 6.13
C THR A 97 7.44 10.00 6.95
N GLN A 98 8.53 10.70 6.66
CA GLN A 98 9.80 10.62 7.38
C GLN A 98 10.37 12.02 7.55
N PHE A 99 10.94 12.32 8.72
CA PHE A 99 11.63 13.59 8.93
C PHE A 99 12.98 13.60 8.22
N LEU A 100 13.20 14.66 7.46
CA LEU A 100 14.46 14.95 6.78
C LEU A 100 15.34 15.84 7.67
N PRO A 101 16.66 15.86 7.42
CA PRO A 101 17.55 16.85 8.03
C PRO A 101 17.02 18.28 7.83
N GLY A 102 16.98 19.07 8.91
CA GLY A 102 16.38 20.41 8.89
C GLY A 102 14.89 20.46 9.25
N GLY A 103 14.30 19.35 9.71
CA GLY A 103 12.92 19.32 10.25
C GLY A 103 11.82 19.31 9.19
N LEU A 104 12.18 19.14 7.93
CA LEU A 104 11.24 19.05 6.81
C LEU A 104 10.64 17.64 6.72
N GLU A 105 9.41 17.54 6.22
CA GLU A 105 8.76 16.26 5.97
C GLU A 105 9.08 15.74 4.55
N GLY A 106 9.53 14.49 4.52
CA GLY A 106 9.74 13.70 3.31
C GLY A 106 8.76 12.54 3.23
N ILE A 107 8.46 12.09 2.02
CA ILE A 107 7.63 10.94 1.71
C ILE A 107 8.52 9.86 1.11
N VAL A 108 8.34 8.63 1.57
CA VAL A 108 9.08 7.46 1.10
C VAL A 108 8.12 6.28 0.94
N LEU A 109 8.34 5.45 -0.08
CA LEU A 109 7.59 4.21 -0.24
C LEU A 109 7.95 3.22 0.88
N ASN A 110 6.99 2.40 1.30
CA ASN A 110 7.25 1.27 2.17
C ASN A 110 8.34 0.40 1.51
N PRO A 111 9.49 0.16 2.19
CA PRO A 111 10.63 -0.49 1.58
C PRO A 111 10.33 -1.94 1.16
N ILE A 112 9.50 -2.67 1.91
CA ILE A 112 9.10 -4.05 1.58
C ILE A 112 8.25 -4.04 0.30
N PHE A 113 7.25 -3.17 0.24
CA PHE A 113 6.40 -3.03 -0.93
C PHE A 113 7.20 -2.59 -2.16
N LYS A 114 8.09 -1.60 -2.01
CA LYS A 114 8.94 -1.06 -3.07
C LYS A 114 9.82 -2.14 -3.69
N GLU A 115 10.50 -2.93 -2.87
CA GLU A 115 11.40 -3.97 -3.34
C GLU A 115 10.64 -5.09 -4.05
N ASN A 116 9.57 -5.60 -3.43
CA ASN A 116 8.76 -6.66 -4.03
C ASN A 116 8.00 -6.19 -5.29
N LEU A 117 7.65 -4.90 -5.37
CA LEU A 117 7.06 -4.33 -6.58
C LEU A 117 8.09 -4.25 -7.72
N ARG A 118 9.35 -3.91 -7.44
CA ARG A 118 10.42 -3.97 -8.46
C ARG A 118 10.61 -5.38 -8.98
N ILE A 119 10.66 -6.38 -8.09
CA ILE A 119 10.72 -7.79 -8.47
C ILE A 119 9.55 -8.16 -9.39
N ALA A 120 8.33 -7.73 -9.03
CA ALA A 120 7.14 -8.03 -9.82
C ALA A 120 7.15 -7.40 -11.22
N LEU A 121 7.76 -6.22 -11.38
CA LEU A 121 7.77 -5.46 -12.63
C LEU A 121 8.98 -5.77 -13.53
N LEU A 122 10.13 -6.03 -12.92
CA LEU A 122 11.41 -6.18 -13.62
C LEU A 122 11.96 -7.62 -13.59
N GLY A 123 11.33 -8.51 -12.81
CA GLY A 123 11.83 -9.84 -12.53
C GLY A 123 12.87 -9.87 -11.41
N GLY A 124 13.39 -11.06 -11.11
CA GLY A 124 14.29 -11.33 -9.99
C GLY A 124 13.56 -12.03 -8.83
N GLY A 125 14.19 -12.03 -7.65
CA GLY A 125 13.67 -12.71 -6.47
C GLY A 125 13.76 -14.24 -6.55
N LYS A 126 13.19 -14.91 -5.54
CA LYS A 126 13.11 -16.38 -5.51
C LYS A 126 11.93 -16.86 -6.35
N ALA A 127 12.10 -17.99 -7.03
CA ALA A 127 11.01 -18.64 -7.73
C ALA A 127 9.91 -19.03 -6.72
N TRP A 128 8.65 -18.78 -7.08
CA TRP A 128 7.50 -19.17 -6.27
C TRP A 128 7.36 -20.71 -6.18
N SER A 129 7.95 -21.44 -7.13
CA SER A 129 7.80 -22.89 -7.29
C SER A 129 8.90 -23.74 -6.64
N ASP A 130 9.92 -23.15 -6.01
CA ASP A 130 11.08 -23.91 -5.52
C ASP A 130 10.87 -24.61 -4.15
N ASP A 131 9.63 -24.73 -3.69
CA ASP A 131 9.27 -25.50 -2.48
C ASP A 131 8.68 -26.90 -2.81
N THR A 132 9.13 -27.56 -3.88
CA THR A 132 8.85 -28.98 -4.18
C THR A 132 10.09 -29.85 -4.17
#